data_AF-A0A9J6DFM8-F1
#
_entry.id   AF-A0A9J6DFM8-F1
#
_cell.length_a   1.000
_cell.length_b   1.000
_cell.length_c   1.000
_cell.angle_alpha   90.00
_cell.angle_beta   90.00
_cell.angle_gamma   90.00
#
_symmetry.space_group_name_H-M   'P 1'
#
loop_
_entity.id
_entity.type
_entity.pdbx_description
1 polymer ?
#
loop_
_entity_poly.entity_id
_entity_poly.type
_entity_poly.pdbx_seq_one_letter_code
_entity_poly.pdbx_strand_id
1 'polypeptide(L)'
;MENMLKTFQEDLGSISHEILTLQQQSVSMNLRLKNRQAVRGELSQFVDDIIVPESMILNILETPVTEKEFLEQLYVLDHKISFVKEQSFKDSRSCQDVRDILEKLKLKAIGKIREYLLQKVYLFRKPMTNYQVPQNAMLKHKFFYQFLMTHEREVAREIRDEYVDTMGKILFSYFKTYTNRLMKLQYPFESLFRSQQYALLDNACREYLFVTEFFMVTGPAAQELFNSIMNRTLTMFVFSSWRSGIEVEGRRGEEERRIGEGERRREKRELPTEPKFCGDGDRHVLF
;
A
#
# COMPACT_ATOMS: atom_id res chain seq x y z
N MET A 1 -79.46 51.90 27.29
CA MET A 1 -78.50 50.87 27.74
C MET A 1 -78.28 49.82 26.66
N GLU A 2 -79.33 49.33 26.01
CA GLU A 2 -79.26 48.36 24.90
C GLU A 2 -78.37 48.77 23.72
N ASN A 3 -78.53 50.00 23.21
CA ASN A 3 -77.69 50.48 22.10
C ASN A 3 -76.20 50.50 22.44
N MET A 4 -75.83 50.82 23.69
CA MET A 4 -74.44 50.86 24.15
C MET A 4 -73.85 49.45 24.25
N LEU A 5 -74.64 48.46 24.70
CA LEU A 5 -74.23 47.05 24.73
C LEU A 5 -74.08 46.48 23.31
N LYS A 6 -74.92 46.92 22.37
CA LYS A 6 -74.85 46.51 20.97
C LYS A 6 -73.60 47.06 20.27
N THR A 7 -73.25 48.32 20.50
CA THR A 7 -71.97 48.89 20.01
C THR A 7 -70.78 48.16 20.62
N PHE A 8 -70.81 47.88 21.93
CA PHE A 8 -69.73 47.13 22.60
C PHE A 8 -69.56 45.71 22.03
N GLN A 9 -70.66 45.05 21.70
CA GLN A 9 -70.66 43.72 21.08
C GLN A 9 -70.10 43.77 19.65
N GLU A 10 -70.46 44.79 18.86
CA GLU A 10 -69.92 45.00 17.51
C GLU A 10 -68.42 45.31 17.55
N ASP A 11 -67.98 46.16 18.49
CA ASP A 11 -66.56 46.49 18.68
C ASP A 11 -65.73 45.26 19.10
N LEU A 12 -66.23 44.45 20.04
CA LEU A 12 -65.57 43.19 20.43
C LEU A 12 -65.53 42.17 19.28
N GLY A 13 -66.58 42.13 18.45
CA GLY A 13 -66.62 41.30 17.25
C GLY A 13 -65.58 41.73 16.21
N SER A 14 -65.46 43.04 15.98
CA SER A 14 -64.47 43.62 15.06
C SER A 14 -63.04 43.36 15.55
N ILE A 15 -62.77 43.64 16.83
CA ILE A 15 -61.45 43.40 17.44
C ILE A 15 -61.08 41.91 17.37
N SER A 16 -62.03 41.01 17.65
CA SER A 16 -61.79 39.56 17.55
C SER A 16 -61.47 39.14 16.11
N HIS A 17 -62.15 39.74 15.12
CA HIS A 17 -61.87 39.49 13.71
C HIS A 17 -60.50 40.05 13.28
N GLU A 18 -60.13 41.24 13.75
CA GLU A 18 -58.80 41.82 13.55
C GLU A 18 -57.69 40.96 14.18
N ILE A 19 -57.91 40.46 15.40
CA ILE A 19 -56.97 39.54 16.06
C ILE A 19 -56.83 38.25 15.24
N LEU A 20 -57.93 37.66 14.78
CA LEU A 20 -57.91 36.45 13.95
C LEU A 20 -57.20 36.68 12.61
N THR A 21 -57.45 37.80 11.94
CA THR A 21 -56.81 38.14 10.66
C THR A 21 -55.31 38.41 10.86
N LEU A 22 -54.90 39.14 11.90
CA LEU A 22 -53.49 39.32 12.25
C LEU A 22 -52.81 37.99 12.58
N GLN A 23 -53.50 37.10 13.30
CA GLN A 23 -52.96 35.78 13.64
C GLN A 23 -52.77 34.92 12.39
N GLN A 24 -53.74 34.90 11.47
CA GLN A 24 -53.63 34.21 10.18
C GLN A 24 -52.49 34.78 9.32
N GLN A 25 -52.34 36.11 9.27
CA GLN A 25 -51.25 36.77 8.55
C GLN A 25 -49.88 36.43 9.16
N SER A 26 -49.77 36.41 10.49
CA SER A 26 -48.54 36.04 11.20
C SER A 26 -48.11 34.60 10.89
N VAL A 27 -49.05 33.65 10.90
CA VAL A 27 -48.77 32.24 10.54
C VAL A 27 -48.34 32.12 9.08
N SER A 28 -49.05 32.78 8.16
CA SER A 28 -48.71 32.82 6.74
C SER A 28 -47.31 33.41 6.49
N MET A 29 -46.96 34.50 7.18
CA MET A 29 -45.65 35.11 7.12
C MET A 29 -44.54 34.19 7.67
N ASN A 30 -44.79 33.51 8.79
CA ASN A 30 -43.85 32.57 9.38
C ASN A 30 -43.57 31.38 8.46
N LEU A 31 -44.61 30.83 7.82
CA LEU A 31 -44.45 29.76 6.83
C LEU A 31 -43.60 30.22 5.63
N ARG A 32 -43.86 31.42 5.10
CA ARG A 32 -43.04 32.00 4.02
C ARG A 32 -41.59 32.20 4.43
N LEU A 33 -41.34 32.64 5.67
CA LEU A 33 -40.00 32.78 6.21
C LEU A 33 -39.28 31.43 6.28
N LYS A 34 -39.91 30.40 6.85
CA LYS A 34 -39.36 29.04 6.95
C LYS A 34 -39.02 28.46 5.58
N ASN A 35 -39.94 28.60 4.62
CA ASN A 35 -39.71 28.14 3.25
C ASN A 35 -38.51 28.86 2.60
N ARG A 36 -38.39 30.18 2.78
CA ARG A 36 -37.24 30.94 2.28
C ARG A 36 -35.93 30.56 2.95
N GLN A 37 -35.94 30.29 4.27
CA GLN A 37 -34.75 29.85 4.99
C GLN A 37 -34.29 28.46 4.53
N ALA A 38 -35.23 27.52 4.32
CA ALA A 38 -34.92 26.20 3.79
C ALA A 38 -34.27 26.29 2.40
N VAL A 39 -34.90 27.03 1.47
CA VAL A 39 -34.33 27.23 0.11
C VAL A 39 -33.00 27.95 0.15
N ARG A 40 -32.84 28.96 1.01
CA ARG A 40 -31.55 29.66 1.18
C ARG A 40 -30.45 28.71 1.67
N GLY A 41 -30.77 27.78 2.56
CA GLY A 41 -29.81 26.77 3.04
C GLY A 41 -29.28 25.91 1.90
N GLU A 42 -30.20 25.31 1.13
CA GLU A 42 -29.87 24.49 -0.04
C GLU A 42 -29.04 25.25 -1.08
N LEU A 43 -29.40 26.50 -1.38
CA LEU A 43 -28.66 27.34 -2.33
C LEU A 43 -27.28 27.74 -1.80
N SER A 44 -27.15 28.03 -0.50
CA SER A 44 -25.85 28.37 0.10
C SER A 44 -24.90 27.18 -0.01
N GLN A 45 -25.36 25.99 0.36
CA GLN A 45 -24.57 24.78 0.26
C GLN A 45 -24.13 24.51 -1.18
N PHE A 46 -25.05 24.64 -2.16
CA PHE A 46 -24.70 24.49 -3.56
C PHE A 46 -23.61 25.48 -4.03
N VAL A 47 -23.71 26.74 -3.59
CA VAL A 47 -22.71 27.77 -3.92
C VAL A 47 -21.37 27.44 -3.26
N ASP A 48 -21.37 27.01 -2.00
CA ASP A 48 -20.16 26.62 -1.29
C ASP A 48 -19.48 25.41 -1.93
N ASP A 49 -20.26 24.49 -2.51
CA ASP A 49 -19.75 23.32 -3.22
C ASP A 49 -19.19 23.66 -4.61
N ILE A 50 -19.73 24.66 -5.30
CA ILE A 50 -19.27 25.04 -6.65
C ILE A 50 -18.17 26.10 -6.65
N ILE A 51 -18.10 26.97 -5.64
CA ILE A 51 -17.16 28.10 -5.65
C ILE A 51 -15.71 27.62 -5.55
N VAL A 52 -14.81 28.23 -6.33
CA VAL A 52 -13.37 27.98 -6.24
C VAL A 52 -12.69 29.28 -5.81
N PRO A 53 -12.37 29.43 -4.50
CA PRO A 53 -11.69 30.63 -4.01
C PRO A 53 -10.28 30.77 -4.59
N GLU A 54 -9.81 32.01 -4.76
CA GLU A 54 -8.45 32.28 -5.22
C GLU A 54 -7.38 31.72 -4.27
N SER A 55 -7.65 31.74 -2.96
CA SER A 55 -6.78 31.14 -1.95
C SER A 55 -6.56 29.64 -2.17
N MET A 56 -7.59 28.91 -2.62
CA MET A 56 -7.48 27.48 -2.94
C MET A 56 -6.58 27.27 -4.16
N ILE A 57 -6.71 28.13 -5.18
CA ILE A 57 -5.87 28.10 -6.38
C ILE A 57 -4.41 28.32 -5.98
N LEU A 58 -4.12 29.39 -5.23
CA LEU A 58 -2.76 29.72 -4.80
C LEU A 58 -2.13 28.59 -3.97
N ASN A 59 -2.88 28.02 -3.03
CA ASN A 59 -2.38 26.91 -2.21
C ASN A 59 -2.04 25.67 -3.05
N ILE A 60 -2.88 25.30 -4.03
CA ILE A 60 -2.59 24.15 -4.91
C ILE A 60 -1.35 24.43 -5.78
N LEU A 61 -1.20 25.66 -6.27
CA LEU A 61 -0.09 26.06 -7.14
C LEU A 61 1.25 26.13 -6.37
N GLU A 62 1.28 26.85 -5.26
CA GLU A 62 2.51 27.32 -4.60
C GLU A 62 2.92 26.44 -3.42
N THR A 63 1.97 25.95 -2.62
CA THR A 63 2.27 25.22 -1.38
C THR A 63 2.97 23.88 -1.68
N PRO A 64 4.09 23.56 -1.01
CA PRO A 64 4.72 22.26 -1.12
C PRO A 64 3.77 21.12 -0.73
N VAL A 65 3.86 19.99 -1.43
CA VAL A 65 3.03 18.80 -1.18
C VAL A 65 3.25 18.14 0.18
N THR A 66 4.33 18.48 0.88
CA THR A 66 4.62 17.96 2.23
C THR A 66 3.83 18.68 3.32
N GLU A 67 3.29 19.86 3.03
CA GLU A 67 2.56 20.68 3.98
C GLU A 67 1.10 20.22 4.12
N LYS A 68 0.52 20.46 5.31
CA LYS A 68 -0.83 19.98 5.64
C LYS A 68 -1.89 20.72 4.83
N GLU A 69 -1.64 21.99 4.60
CA GLU A 69 -2.47 22.93 3.84
C GLU A 69 -2.71 22.40 2.43
N PHE A 70 -1.68 21.88 1.75
CA PHE A 70 -1.85 21.28 0.43
C PHE A 70 -2.79 20.06 0.48
N LEU A 71 -2.64 19.19 1.48
CA LEU A 71 -3.49 18.01 1.63
C LEU A 71 -4.95 18.39 1.90
N GLU A 72 -5.20 19.38 2.77
CA GLU A 72 -6.55 19.88 3.04
C GLU A 72 -7.21 20.46 1.78
N GLN A 73 -6.48 21.27 1.02
CA GLN A 73 -6.99 21.82 -0.24
C GLN A 73 -7.19 20.73 -1.31
N LEU A 74 -6.40 19.66 -1.29
CA LEU A 74 -6.58 18.53 -2.20
C LEU A 74 -7.88 17.76 -1.91
N TYR A 75 -8.27 17.58 -0.64
CA TYR A 75 -9.58 17.00 -0.29
C TYR A 75 -10.73 17.88 -0.78
N VAL A 76 -10.62 19.20 -0.61
CA VAL A 76 -11.63 20.14 -1.11
C VAL A 76 -11.71 20.06 -2.63
N LEU A 77 -10.57 19.99 -3.33
CA LEU A 77 -10.54 19.84 -4.79
C LEU A 77 -11.21 18.54 -5.24
N ASP A 78 -10.92 17.42 -4.58
CA ASP A 78 -11.52 16.12 -4.88
C ASP A 78 -13.06 16.13 -4.76
N HIS A 79 -13.57 16.71 -3.66
CA HIS A 79 -15.00 16.90 -3.45
C HIS A 79 -15.63 17.77 -4.55
N LYS A 80 -15.03 18.92 -4.85
CA LYS A 80 -15.54 19.86 -5.86
C LYS A 80 -15.55 19.26 -7.26
N ILE A 81 -14.50 18.53 -7.65
CA ILE A 81 -14.45 17.83 -8.93
C ILE A 81 -15.57 16.78 -9.01
N SER A 82 -15.76 16.00 -7.95
CA SER A 82 -16.78 14.96 -7.91
C SER A 82 -18.19 15.55 -7.98
N PHE A 83 -18.45 16.60 -7.20
CA PHE A 83 -19.71 17.33 -7.21
C PHE A 83 -20.03 17.93 -8.59
N VAL A 84 -19.09 18.63 -9.21
CA VAL A 84 -19.29 19.22 -10.56
C VAL A 84 -19.51 18.13 -11.62
N LYS A 85 -18.83 16.98 -11.51
CA LYS A 85 -19.08 15.82 -12.39
C LYS A 85 -20.50 15.28 -12.21
N GLU A 86 -20.98 15.15 -10.97
CA GLU A 86 -22.34 14.68 -10.66
C GLU A 86 -23.43 15.67 -11.10
N GLN A 87 -23.20 16.98 -10.97
CA GLN A 87 -24.16 18.00 -11.43
C GLN A 87 -24.12 18.23 -12.95
N SER A 88 -23.13 17.68 -13.67
CA SER A 88 -23.02 17.81 -15.13
C SER A 88 -24.25 17.28 -15.88
N PHE A 89 -25.06 16.42 -15.26
CA PHE A 89 -26.30 15.89 -15.86
C PHE A 89 -27.48 16.89 -15.85
N LYS A 90 -27.35 18.00 -15.12
CA LYS A 90 -28.41 19.02 -14.98
C LYS A 90 -28.18 20.26 -15.85
N ASP A 91 -27.18 20.24 -16.73
CA ASP A 91 -26.84 21.31 -17.70
C ASP A 91 -26.80 22.74 -17.12
N SER A 92 -26.39 22.88 -15.86
CA SER A 92 -26.23 24.21 -15.24
C SER A 92 -24.99 24.92 -15.79
N ARG A 93 -25.16 26.15 -16.30
CA ARG A 93 -24.08 26.97 -16.87
C ARG A 93 -22.96 27.24 -15.87
N SER A 94 -23.29 27.50 -14.61
CA SER A 94 -22.32 27.77 -13.55
C SER A 94 -21.36 26.59 -13.31
N CYS A 95 -21.81 25.35 -13.54
CA CYS A 95 -20.96 24.16 -13.45
C CYS A 95 -19.96 24.08 -14.61
N GLN A 96 -20.34 24.57 -15.80
CA GLN A 96 -19.47 24.60 -16.97
C GLN A 96 -18.37 25.65 -16.79
N ASP A 97 -18.69 26.83 -16.25
CA ASP A 97 -17.73 27.92 -16.05
C ASP A 97 -16.58 27.53 -15.11
N VAL A 98 -16.87 26.75 -14.06
CA VAL A 98 -15.88 26.34 -13.05
C VAL A 98 -15.12 25.06 -13.47
N ARG A 99 -15.69 24.26 -14.37
CA ARG A 99 -15.14 22.97 -14.80
C ARG A 99 -13.70 23.09 -15.30
N ASP A 100 -13.43 24.06 -16.17
CA ASP A 100 -12.11 24.24 -16.76
C ASP A 100 -11.06 24.64 -15.72
N ILE A 101 -11.44 25.43 -14.72
CA ILE A 101 -10.56 25.82 -13.61
C ILE A 101 -10.23 24.60 -12.76
N LEU A 102 -11.24 23.82 -12.37
CA LEU A 102 -11.05 22.59 -11.59
C LEU A 102 -10.19 21.58 -12.34
N GLU A 103 -10.38 21.44 -13.65
CA GLU A 103 -9.59 20.53 -14.48
C GLU A 103 -8.11 20.96 -14.55
N LYS A 104 -7.83 22.26 -14.69
CA LYS A 104 -6.46 22.80 -14.65
C LYS A 104 -5.81 22.60 -13.27
N LEU A 105 -6.54 22.85 -12.19
CA LEU A 105 -6.07 22.60 -10.82
C LEU A 105 -5.78 21.12 -10.59
N LYS A 106 -6.66 20.24 -11.07
CA LYS A 106 -6.49 18.78 -11.01
C LYS A 106 -5.19 18.36 -11.69
N LEU A 107 -4.95 18.81 -12.94
CA LEU A 107 -3.73 18.48 -13.67
C LEU A 107 -2.48 18.97 -12.93
N LYS A 108 -2.51 20.18 -12.36
CA LYS A 108 -1.39 20.70 -11.57
C LYS A 108 -1.15 19.86 -10.30
N ALA A 109 -2.21 19.52 -9.56
CA ALA A 109 -2.13 18.69 -8.37
C ALA A 109 -1.55 17.29 -8.69
N ILE A 110 -2.03 16.65 -9.77
CA ILE A 110 -1.50 15.37 -10.26
C ILE A 110 0.00 15.48 -10.53
N GLY A 111 0.45 16.52 -11.23
CA GLY A 111 1.86 16.73 -11.52
C GLY A 111 2.73 16.81 -10.26
N LYS A 112 2.32 17.62 -9.28
CA LYS A 112 3.05 17.78 -8.00
C LYS A 112 3.07 16.49 -7.18
N ILE A 113 1.94 15.78 -7.11
CA ILE A 113 1.83 14.50 -6.42
C ILE A 113 2.72 13.43 -7.07
N ARG A 114 2.69 13.34 -8.40
CA ARG A 114 3.53 12.41 -9.17
C ARG A 114 5.00 12.63 -8.89
N GLU A 115 5.46 13.88 -8.97
CA GLU A 115 6.84 14.24 -8.69
C GLU A 115 7.26 13.81 -7.28
N TYR A 116 6.44 14.10 -6.27
CA TYR A 116 6.70 13.70 -4.89
C TYR A 116 6.80 12.18 -4.70
N LEU A 117 5.82 11.42 -5.21
CA LEU A 117 5.79 9.98 -5.03
C LEU A 117 6.96 9.30 -5.75
N LEU A 118 7.25 9.68 -7.00
CA LEU A 118 8.42 9.16 -7.72
C LEU A 118 9.72 9.55 -7.03
N GLN A 119 9.86 10.78 -6.51
CA GLN A 119 11.01 11.18 -5.73
C GLN A 119 11.23 10.27 -4.51
N LYS A 120 10.16 9.90 -3.78
CA LYS A 120 10.25 8.94 -2.67
C LYS A 120 10.68 7.55 -3.14
N VAL A 121 10.17 7.07 -4.28
CA VAL A 121 10.61 5.80 -4.88
C VAL A 121 12.09 5.83 -5.23
N TYR A 122 12.59 6.93 -5.81
CA TYR A 122 14.00 7.07 -6.16
C TYR A 122 14.93 7.13 -4.95
N LEU A 123 14.45 7.58 -3.77
CA LEU A 123 15.26 7.53 -2.55
C LEU A 123 15.64 6.11 -2.14
N PHE A 124 14.84 5.09 -2.48
CA PHE A 124 15.17 3.70 -2.18
C PHE A 124 16.47 3.25 -2.86
N ARG A 125 16.83 3.84 -4.01
CA ARG A 125 18.04 3.46 -4.77
C ARG A 125 19.34 3.88 -4.09
N LYS A 126 19.28 4.77 -3.09
CA LYS A 126 20.48 5.23 -2.37
C LYS A 126 21.03 4.09 -1.48
N PRO A 127 22.36 3.85 -1.48
CA PRO A 127 22.95 2.78 -0.69
C PRO A 127 22.68 2.98 0.80
N MET A 128 22.50 1.89 1.55
CA MET A 128 22.23 1.87 2.99
C MET A 128 20.96 2.62 3.43
N THR A 129 20.06 2.95 2.50
CA THR A 129 18.78 3.59 2.85
C THR A 129 17.91 2.63 3.63
N ASN A 130 17.44 3.05 4.80
CA ASN A 130 16.36 2.37 5.48
C ASN A 130 15.06 2.59 4.70
N TYR A 131 14.65 1.59 3.92
CA TYR A 131 13.46 1.62 3.06
C TYR A 131 12.16 1.92 3.83
N GLN A 132 12.13 1.65 5.14
CA GLN A 132 10.96 1.93 5.99
C GLN A 132 10.70 3.43 6.14
N VAL A 133 11.74 4.25 6.12
CA VAL A 133 11.59 5.71 6.32
C VAL A 133 10.80 6.34 5.15
N PRO A 134 11.19 6.15 3.88
CA PRO A 134 10.39 6.64 2.76
C PRO A 134 9.03 5.94 2.64
N GLN A 135 8.92 4.64 2.95
CA GLN A 135 7.62 3.93 2.96
C GLN A 135 6.63 4.55 3.96
N ASN A 136 7.06 4.80 5.20
CA ASN A 136 6.23 5.47 6.20
C ASN A 136 5.85 6.89 5.79
N ALA A 137 6.75 7.62 5.11
CA ALA A 137 6.41 8.93 4.55
C ALA A 137 5.35 8.83 3.44
N MET A 138 5.40 7.80 2.59
CA MET A 138 4.37 7.56 1.57
C MET A 138 3.02 7.18 2.20
N LEU A 139 3.02 6.33 3.23
CA LEU A 139 1.79 5.96 3.97
C LEU A 139 1.10 7.17 4.61
N LYS A 140 1.87 8.10 5.21
CA LYS A 140 1.31 9.35 5.76
C LYS A 140 0.54 10.17 4.72
N HIS A 141 0.94 10.09 3.47
CA HIS A 141 0.30 10.78 2.35
C HIS A 141 -0.45 9.80 1.42
N LYS A 142 -1.00 8.71 1.96
CA LYS A 142 -1.74 7.69 1.19
C LYS A 142 -2.85 8.27 0.30
N PHE A 143 -3.50 9.34 0.75
CA PHE A 143 -4.54 10.01 -0.04
C PHE A 143 -4.05 10.48 -1.42
N PHE A 144 -2.76 10.79 -1.57
CA PHE A 144 -2.19 11.13 -2.87
C PHE A 144 -2.35 10.01 -3.90
N TYR A 145 -2.09 8.77 -3.51
CA TYR A 145 -2.28 7.62 -4.39
C TYR A 145 -3.76 7.39 -4.70
N GLN A 146 -4.63 7.52 -3.69
CA GLN A 146 -6.07 7.44 -3.86
C GLN A 146 -6.60 8.48 -4.86
N PHE A 147 -6.16 9.74 -4.73
CA PHE A 147 -6.52 10.82 -5.63
C PHE A 147 -6.09 10.53 -7.07
N LEU A 148 -4.88 10.01 -7.28
CA LEU A 148 -4.42 9.58 -8.60
C LEU A 148 -5.26 8.43 -9.16
N MET A 149 -5.60 7.42 -8.35
CA MET A 149 -6.44 6.30 -8.81
C MET A 149 -7.84 6.74 -9.26
N THR A 150 -8.40 7.77 -8.63
CA THR A 150 -9.71 8.33 -8.98
C THR A 150 -9.65 9.18 -10.25
N HIS A 151 -8.64 10.03 -10.40
CA HIS A 151 -8.62 11.05 -11.45
C HIS A 151 -7.68 10.78 -12.63
N GLU A 152 -6.60 10.01 -12.42
CA GLU A 152 -5.57 9.74 -13.43
C GLU A 152 -4.86 8.39 -13.21
N ARG A 153 -5.50 7.31 -13.69
CA ARG A 153 -5.06 5.92 -13.45
C ARG A 153 -3.71 5.58 -14.09
N GLU A 154 -3.35 6.23 -15.19
CA GLU A 154 -2.08 5.96 -15.88
C GLU A 154 -0.89 6.41 -15.02
N VAL A 155 -0.98 7.58 -14.38
CA VAL A 155 0.05 8.07 -13.45
C VAL A 155 0.14 7.18 -12.20
N ALA A 156 -1.00 6.72 -11.67
CA ALA A 156 -1.02 5.79 -10.55
C ALA A 156 -0.35 4.44 -10.90
N ARG A 157 -0.56 3.95 -12.13
CA ARG A 157 0.09 2.74 -12.64
C ARG A 157 1.60 2.93 -12.77
N GLU A 158 2.03 4.04 -13.34
CA GLU A 158 3.45 4.38 -13.47
C GLU A 158 4.17 4.31 -12.11
N ILE A 159 3.64 4.99 -11.10
CA ILE A 159 4.25 5.02 -9.75
C ILE A 159 4.32 3.62 -9.13
N ARG A 160 3.25 2.83 -9.30
CA ARG A 160 3.20 1.45 -8.80
C ARG A 160 4.25 0.58 -9.49
N ASP A 161 4.33 0.62 -10.81
CA ASP A 161 5.23 -0.22 -11.58
C ASP A 161 6.71 0.16 -11.30
N GLU A 162 7.00 1.46 -11.19
CA GLU A 162 8.33 1.97 -10.82
C GLU A 162 8.73 1.55 -9.38
N TYR A 163 7.78 1.58 -8.45
CA TYR A 163 7.97 1.09 -7.08
C TYR A 163 8.30 -0.41 -7.07
N VAL A 164 7.49 -1.22 -7.76
CA VAL A 164 7.63 -2.68 -7.81
C VAL A 164 8.99 -3.08 -8.38
N ASP A 165 9.39 -2.48 -9.51
CA ASP A 165 10.68 -2.78 -10.13
C ASP A 165 11.85 -2.35 -9.25
N THR A 166 11.78 -1.15 -8.68
CA THR A 166 12.84 -0.61 -7.80
C THR A 166 12.99 -1.45 -6.53
N MET A 167 11.88 -1.75 -5.85
CA MET A 167 11.90 -2.52 -4.60
C MET A 167 12.33 -3.96 -4.83
N GLY A 168 11.84 -4.59 -5.89
CA GLY A 168 12.25 -5.95 -6.26
C GLY A 168 13.76 -6.07 -6.51
N LYS A 169 14.37 -5.08 -7.19
CA LYS A 169 15.82 -5.03 -7.41
C LYS A 169 16.60 -4.82 -6.11
N ILE A 170 16.12 -3.95 -5.22
CA ILE A 170 16.78 -3.63 -3.94
C ILE A 170 16.76 -4.85 -3.03
N LEU A 171 15.59 -5.46 -2.83
CA LEU A 171 15.45 -6.65 -1.99
C LEU A 171 16.30 -7.81 -2.52
N PHE A 172 16.29 -8.05 -3.84
CA PHE A 172 17.13 -9.07 -4.45
C PHE A 172 18.63 -8.80 -4.20
N SER A 173 19.10 -7.57 -4.44
CA SER A 173 20.50 -7.18 -4.24
C SER A 173 20.93 -7.28 -2.77
N TYR A 174 20.05 -6.85 -1.86
CA TYR A 174 20.25 -6.94 -0.41
C TYR A 174 20.44 -8.41 0.01
N PHE A 175 19.51 -9.29 -0.36
CA PHE A 175 19.58 -10.69 0.03
C PHE A 175 20.74 -11.43 -0.65
N LYS A 176 21.03 -11.15 -1.92
CA LYS A 176 22.20 -11.72 -2.60
C LYS A 176 23.49 -11.36 -1.87
N THR A 177 23.65 -10.09 -1.48
CA THR A 177 24.82 -9.63 -0.73
C THR A 177 24.86 -10.22 0.67
N TYR A 178 23.71 -10.30 1.35
CA TYR A 178 23.56 -10.86 2.68
C TYR A 178 23.93 -12.35 2.71
N THR A 179 23.40 -13.16 1.79
CA THR A 179 23.75 -14.57 1.63
C THR A 179 25.24 -14.74 1.37
N ASN A 180 25.83 -13.97 0.45
CA ASN A 180 27.26 -14.05 0.16
C ASN A 180 28.14 -13.70 1.37
N ARG A 181 27.72 -12.77 2.23
CA ARG A 181 28.44 -12.43 3.47
C ARG A 181 28.29 -13.53 4.51
N LEU A 182 27.08 -14.06 4.68
CA LEU A 182 26.79 -15.16 5.61
C LEU A 182 27.57 -16.42 5.27
N MET A 183 27.68 -16.79 3.98
CA MET A 183 28.44 -17.98 3.55
C MET A 183 29.95 -17.87 3.84
N LYS A 184 30.48 -16.66 4.06
CA LYS A 184 31.89 -16.47 4.46
C LYS A 184 32.11 -16.71 5.96
N LEU A 185 31.04 -16.74 6.76
CA LEU A 185 31.14 -16.96 8.19
C LEU A 185 31.18 -18.46 8.47
N GLN A 186 32.09 -18.89 9.35
CA GLN A 186 32.25 -20.30 9.73
C GLN A 186 31.22 -20.70 10.80
N TYR A 187 29.92 -20.54 10.50
CA TYR A 187 28.84 -21.02 11.36
C TYR A 187 28.22 -22.31 10.82
N PRO A 188 27.58 -23.11 11.69
CA PRO A 188 26.76 -24.25 11.26
C PRO A 188 25.69 -23.82 10.25
N PHE A 189 25.42 -24.69 9.27
CA PHE A 189 24.46 -24.42 8.20
C PHE A 189 23.08 -24.05 8.73
N GLU A 190 22.63 -24.73 9.79
CA GLU A 190 21.33 -24.52 10.43
C GLU A 190 21.19 -23.10 10.95
N SER A 191 22.25 -22.55 11.54
CA SER A 191 22.30 -21.17 12.05
C SER A 191 22.24 -20.16 10.90
N LEU A 192 22.99 -20.40 9.83
CA LEU A 192 22.99 -19.55 8.64
C LEU A 192 21.62 -19.56 7.95
N PHE A 193 21.03 -20.74 7.76
CA PHE A 193 19.73 -20.93 7.14
C PHE A 193 18.63 -20.25 7.97
N ARG A 194 18.60 -20.48 9.29
CA ARG A 194 17.64 -19.85 10.19
C ARG A 194 17.73 -18.33 10.14
N SER A 195 18.94 -17.77 10.15
CA SER A 195 19.17 -16.33 10.05
C SER A 195 18.64 -15.75 8.73
N GLN A 196 18.86 -16.44 7.60
CA GLN A 196 18.33 -16.04 6.30
C GLN A 196 16.80 -16.06 6.25
N GLN A 197 16.18 -17.12 6.76
CA GLN A 197 14.72 -17.25 6.75
C GLN A 197 14.03 -16.19 7.61
N TYR A 198 14.57 -15.86 8.79
CA TYR A 198 14.02 -14.78 9.60
C TYR A 198 14.13 -13.42 8.91
N ALA A 199 15.29 -13.12 8.32
CA ALA A 199 15.47 -11.86 7.58
C ALA A 199 14.49 -11.78 6.39
N LEU A 200 14.33 -12.88 5.64
CA LEU A 200 13.40 -12.95 4.52
C LEU A 200 11.95 -12.71 4.96
N LEU A 201 11.51 -13.41 6.01
CA LEU A 201 10.14 -13.31 6.52
C LEU A 201 9.83 -11.90 7.04
N ASP A 202 10.72 -11.29 7.82
CA ASP A 202 10.52 -9.95 8.36
C ASP A 202 10.38 -8.89 7.23
N ASN A 203 11.24 -8.98 6.21
CA ASN A 203 11.16 -8.09 5.05
C ASN A 203 9.89 -8.36 4.22
N ALA A 204 9.55 -9.63 3.99
CA ALA A 204 8.35 -10.02 3.26
C ALA A 204 7.07 -9.52 3.93
N CYS A 205 6.92 -9.72 5.24
CA CYS A 205 5.75 -9.28 6.00
C CYS A 205 5.59 -7.75 5.95
N ARG A 206 6.69 -7.00 6.17
CA ARG A 206 6.65 -5.53 6.09
C ARG A 206 6.29 -5.05 4.70
N GLU A 207 6.86 -5.65 3.67
CA GLU A 207 6.57 -5.29 2.29
C GLU A 207 5.10 -5.58 1.93
N TYR A 208 4.58 -6.74 2.34
CA TYR A 208 3.18 -7.08 2.11
C TYR A 208 2.22 -6.10 2.80
N LEU A 209 2.49 -5.73 4.05
CA LEU A 209 1.70 -4.73 4.77
C LEU A 209 1.75 -3.36 4.09
N PHE A 210 2.95 -2.90 3.71
CA PHE A 210 3.07 -1.63 3.01
C PHE A 210 2.31 -1.64 1.68
N VAL A 211 2.50 -2.68 0.86
CA VAL A 211 1.90 -2.77 -0.48
C VAL A 211 0.38 -2.81 -0.41
N THR A 212 -0.17 -3.63 0.49
CA THR A 212 -1.62 -3.72 0.70
C THR A 212 -2.22 -2.41 1.17
N GLU A 213 -1.55 -1.74 2.11
CA GLU A 213 -2.04 -0.49 2.69
C GLU A 213 -1.91 0.69 1.72
N PHE A 214 -0.73 0.93 1.14
CA PHE A 214 -0.45 2.09 0.29
C PHE A 214 -1.17 1.99 -1.06
N PHE A 215 -1.09 0.84 -1.73
CA PHE A 215 -1.73 0.64 -3.04
C PHE A 215 -3.21 0.24 -2.94
N MET A 216 -3.75 0.11 -1.72
CA MET A 216 -5.17 -0.19 -1.46
C MET A 216 -5.64 -1.49 -2.16
N VAL A 217 -4.77 -2.49 -2.21
CA VAL A 217 -5.04 -3.80 -2.84
C VAL A 217 -5.32 -4.87 -1.79
N THR A 218 -6.24 -5.78 -2.10
CA THR A 218 -6.61 -6.90 -1.23
C THR A 218 -6.75 -8.20 -2.02
N GLY A 219 -6.71 -9.34 -1.32
CA GLY A 219 -6.93 -10.65 -1.91
C GLY A 219 -5.94 -10.99 -3.04
N PRO A 220 -6.40 -11.52 -4.19
CA PRO A 220 -5.52 -11.95 -5.28
C PRO A 220 -4.62 -10.84 -5.83
N ALA A 221 -5.13 -9.61 -5.97
CA ALA A 221 -4.37 -8.48 -6.50
C ALA A 221 -3.18 -8.10 -5.59
N ALA A 222 -3.37 -8.20 -4.27
CA ALA A 222 -2.28 -8.00 -3.31
C ALA A 222 -1.20 -9.08 -3.46
N GLN A 223 -1.61 -10.34 -3.65
CA GLN A 223 -0.69 -11.45 -3.85
C GLN A 223 0.11 -11.29 -5.15
N GLU A 224 -0.53 -10.90 -6.24
CA GLU A 224 0.15 -10.64 -7.52
C GLU A 224 1.19 -9.52 -7.42
N LEU A 225 0.82 -8.42 -6.75
CA LEU A 225 1.72 -7.28 -6.56
C LEU A 225 2.91 -7.64 -5.67
N PHE A 226 2.65 -8.35 -4.56
CA PHE A 226 3.69 -8.89 -3.69
C PHE A 226 4.63 -9.86 -4.43
N ASN A 227 4.07 -10.79 -5.21
CA ASN A 227 4.85 -11.73 -6.01
C ASN A 227 5.73 -10.98 -7.02
N SER A 228 5.21 -9.92 -7.64
CA SER A 228 6.00 -9.12 -8.60
C SER A 228 7.25 -8.51 -7.98
N ILE A 229 7.21 -8.20 -6.68
CA ILE A 229 8.36 -7.68 -5.91
C ILE A 229 9.27 -8.82 -5.44
N MET A 230 8.69 -9.83 -4.78
CA MET A 230 9.44 -10.83 -4.02
C MET A 230 9.88 -12.05 -4.81
N ASN A 231 9.23 -12.38 -5.93
CA ASN A 231 9.42 -13.67 -6.60
C ASN A 231 10.87 -13.89 -7.06
N ARG A 232 11.56 -12.84 -7.56
CA ARG A 232 12.99 -12.92 -7.90
C ARG A 232 13.85 -13.30 -6.70
N THR A 233 13.58 -12.71 -5.54
CA THR A 233 14.27 -12.99 -4.28
C THR A 233 13.97 -14.39 -3.78
N LEU A 234 12.68 -14.79 -3.75
CA LEU A 234 12.26 -16.13 -3.32
C LEU A 234 12.88 -17.23 -4.19
N THR A 235 12.87 -17.02 -5.51
CA THR A 235 13.46 -17.95 -6.47
C THR A 235 14.96 -18.14 -6.21
N MET A 236 15.70 -17.06 -5.90
CA MET A 236 17.12 -17.15 -5.52
C MET A 236 17.34 -18.04 -4.30
N PHE A 237 16.48 -17.95 -3.28
CA PHE A 237 16.58 -18.77 -2.07
C PHE A 237 16.25 -20.25 -2.32
N VAL A 238 15.24 -20.54 -3.14
CA VAL A 238 14.90 -21.93 -3.48
C VAL A 238 16.06 -22.60 -4.21
N PHE A 239 16.65 -21.92 -5.21
CA PHE A 239 17.79 -22.46 -5.95
C PHE A 239 19.06 -22.59 -5.09
N SER A 240 19.34 -21.63 -4.20
CA SER A 240 20.52 -21.68 -3.33
C SER A 240 20.41 -22.76 -2.24
N SER A 241 19.21 -22.93 -1.67
CA SER A 241 18.92 -23.99 -0.70
C SER A 241 18.99 -25.37 -1.35
N TRP A 242 18.45 -25.54 -2.56
CA TRP A 242 18.51 -26.81 -3.29
C TRP A 242 19.96 -27.19 -3.63
N ARG A 243 20.77 -26.23 -4.11
CA ARG A 243 22.20 -26.46 -4.39
C ARG A 243 22.97 -26.85 -3.12
N SER A 244 22.72 -26.16 -2.00
CA SER A 244 23.39 -26.45 -0.73
C SER A 244 23.00 -27.83 -0.18
N GLY A 245 21.73 -28.23 -0.33
CA GLY A 245 21.27 -29.58 0.04
C GLY A 245 21.98 -30.69 -0.74
N ILE A 246 22.16 -30.50 -2.05
CA ILE A 246 22.92 -31.43 -2.90
C ILE A 246 24.40 -31.51 -2.48
N GLU A 247 25.03 -30.38 -2.15
CA GLU A 247 26.43 -30.36 -1.70
C GLU A 247 26.64 -31.02 -0.32
N VAL A 248 25.63 -30.95 0.57
CA VAL A 248 25.65 -31.64 1.86
C VAL A 248 25.44 -33.14 1.68
N GLU A 249 24.47 -33.56 0.86
CA GLU A 249 24.23 -34.97 0.56
C GLU A 249 25.43 -35.61 -0.18
N GLY A 250 26.05 -34.86 -1.10
CA GLY A 250 27.27 -35.26 -1.80
C GLY A 250 28.46 -35.47 -0.86
N ARG A 251 28.68 -34.54 0.10
CA ARG A 251 29.72 -34.70 1.13
C ARG A 251 29.46 -35.89 2.06
N ARG A 252 28.20 -36.13 2.44
CA ARG A 252 27.83 -37.29 3.26
C ARG A 252 28.09 -38.61 2.53
N GLY A 253 27.74 -38.68 1.24
CA GLY A 253 28.02 -39.84 0.39
C GLY A 253 29.52 -40.10 0.14
N GLU A 254 30.35 -39.05 0.05
CA GLU A 254 31.81 -39.19 -0.02
C GLU A 254 32.42 -39.67 1.30
N GLU A 255 31.90 -39.20 2.43
CA GLU A 255 32.37 -39.58 3.77
C GLU A 255 32.00 -41.03 4.10
N GLU A 256 30.78 -41.47 3.78
CA GLU A 256 30.35 -42.88 3.88
C GLU A 256 31.21 -43.81 3.00
N ARG A 257 31.60 -43.37 1.79
CA ARG A 257 32.53 -44.15 0.94
C ARG A 257 33.94 -44.23 1.53
N ARG A 258 34.47 -43.14 2.10
CA ARG A 258 35.79 -43.15 2.76
C ARG A 258 35.82 -44.05 3.98
N ILE A 259 34.74 -44.07 4.77
CA ILE A 259 34.60 -44.97 5.92
C ILE A 259 34.57 -46.43 5.44
N GLY A 260 33.74 -46.74 4.42
CA GLY A 260 33.66 -48.10 3.86
C GLY A 260 34.93 -48.58 3.13
N GLU A 261 35.77 -47.68 2.62
CA GLU A 261 37.11 -48.01 2.10
C GLU A 261 38.14 -48.19 3.23
N GLY A 262 38.02 -47.41 4.30
CA GLY A 262 38.84 -47.53 5.51
C GLY A 262 38.62 -48.85 6.24
N GLU A 263 37.37 -49.28 6.37
CA GLU A 263 37.00 -50.57 6.96
C GLU A 263 37.50 -51.75 6.10
N ARG A 264 37.31 -51.70 4.78
CA ARG A 264 37.87 -52.72 3.86
C ARG A 264 39.40 -52.81 3.87
N ARG A 265 40.09 -51.70 4.17
CA ARG A 265 41.56 -51.71 4.36
C ARG A 265 42.00 -52.27 5.71
N ARG A 266 41.18 -52.14 6.76
CA ARG A 266 41.42 -52.78 8.07
C ARG A 266 41.16 -54.29 8.01
N GLU A 267 40.07 -54.70 7.38
CA GLU A 267 39.71 -56.11 7.19
C GLU A 267 40.79 -56.87 6.37
N LYS A 268 41.41 -56.20 5.38
CA LYS A 268 42.57 -56.74 4.64
C LYS A 268 43.88 -56.83 5.45
N ARG A 269 44.02 -56.10 6.56
CA ARG A 269 45.18 -56.18 7.47
C ARG A 269 45.00 -57.19 8.61
N GLU A 270 43.76 -57.57 8.90
CA GLU A 270 43.41 -58.51 9.98
C GLU A 270 43.21 -59.97 9.50
N LEU A 271 43.34 -60.23 8.19
CA LEU A 271 43.40 -61.59 7.66
C LEU A 271 44.65 -62.33 8.18
N PRO A 272 44.50 -63.44 8.92
CA PRO A 272 45.64 -64.21 9.41
C PRO A 272 46.35 -64.87 8.24
N THR A 273 47.67 -64.69 8.15
CA THR A 273 48.53 -65.52 7.30
C THR A 273 48.25 -66.99 7.60
N GLU A 274 47.77 -67.73 6.59
CA GLU A 274 47.48 -69.16 6.70
C GLU A 274 48.69 -69.93 7.26
N PRO A 275 48.49 -70.90 8.19
CA PRO A 275 49.56 -71.77 8.63
C PRO A 275 49.94 -72.72 7.49
N LYS A 276 51.24 -72.73 7.13
CA LYS A 276 51.83 -73.73 6.22
C LYS A 276 51.63 -75.12 6.81
N PHE A 277 50.76 -75.92 6.21
CA PHE A 277 50.68 -77.36 6.45
C PHE A 277 51.86 -78.05 5.75
N CYS A 278 52.81 -78.56 6.53
CA CYS A 278 53.80 -79.53 6.07
C CYS A 278 53.17 -80.92 6.25
N GLY A 279 52.81 -81.57 5.14
CA GLY A 279 52.43 -82.99 5.11
C GLY A 279 53.55 -83.78 4.44
N ASP A 280 54.29 -84.53 5.24
CA ASP A 280 55.21 -85.59 4.79
C ASP A 280 54.42 -86.72 4.10
N GLY A 281 55.03 -87.36 3.10
CA GLY A 281 54.46 -88.55 2.49
C GLY A 281 55.15 -89.07 1.23
N ASP A 282 56.36 -89.60 1.41
CA ASP A 282 56.92 -90.79 0.74
C ASP A 282 57.17 -90.82 -0.79
N ARG A 283 58.46 -90.97 -1.16
CA ARG A 283 59.02 -92.30 -1.51
C ARG A 283 60.51 -92.22 -1.92
N HIS A 284 61.31 -93.14 -1.38
CA HIS A 284 62.36 -93.96 -2.05
C HIS A 284 63.15 -94.66 -0.92
N VAL A 285 62.86 -95.92 -0.54
CA VAL A 285 63.32 -97.20 -1.13
C VAL A 285 64.77 -97.16 -1.61
N LEU A 286 65.70 -97.79 -0.87
CA LEU A 286 66.41 -99.03 -1.26
C LEU A 286 67.61 -99.34 -0.33
N PHE A 287 67.67 -100.64 0.05
CA PHE A 287 68.74 -101.45 0.66
C PHE A 287 69.11 -101.25 2.13
#